data_AF-A0A9E6UYV9-F1
#
_entry.id   AF-A0A9E6UYV9-F1
#
_cell.length_a   1.000
_cell.length_b   1.000
_cell.length_c   1.000
_cell.angle_alpha   90.00
_cell.angle_beta   90.00
_cell.angle_gamma   90.00
#
_symmetry.space_group_name_H-M   'P 1'
#
loop_
_entity.id
_entity.type
_entity.pdbx_description
1 polymer ?
#
loop_
_entity_poly.entity_id
_entity_poly.type
_entity_poly.pdbx_seq_one_letter_code
_entity_poly.pdbx_strand_id
1 'polypeptide(L)'
;MWLRGGSAFFPTTRENQQKPSPSTIFCERCTMPKLEIIEDEIARHLTEAAKSGELRAAPSYGKPLPVDDGWNETPDEFRMAFKALKDSGYVPPEIEAFHERSRLRQRVQACNDSDERKRLASELSSLEQKIALRLEGMRAHRSI
;
A
#
# COMPACT_ATOMS: atom_id res chain seq x y z
N MET A 1 49.22 86.05 -1.32
CA MET A 1 49.81 86.26 0.01
C MET A 1 50.31 84.90 0.50
N TRP A 2 51.62 84.66 0.38
CA TRP A 2 52.54 83.88 1.25
C TRP A 2 51.95 82.71 2.07
N LEU A 3 52.43 81.45 2.06
CA LEU A 3 53.83 80.99 2.08
C LEU A 3 54.00 79.51 1.69
N ARG A 4 55.21 79.24 1.20
CA ARG A 4 55.87 77.96 0.95
C ARG A 4 56.03 77.11 2.22
N GLY A 5 56.11 75.79 2.03
CA GLY A 5 56.72 74.87 3.00
C GLY A 5 56.86 73.48 2.38
N GLY A 6 58.04 73.18 1.83
CA GLY A 6 58.39 71.85 1.33
C GLY A 6 59.33 71.11 2.27
N SER A 7 59.27 69.78 2.23
CA SER A 7 60.36 68.83 2.54
C SER A 7 59.89 67.45 2.05
N ALA A 8 60.34 66.98 0.89
CA ALA A 8 61.45 66.05 0.74
C ALA A 8 61.24 64.71 1.47
N PHE A 9 60.96 63.61 0.76
CA PHE A 9 61.64 62.31 0.96
C PHE A 9 61.27 61.26 -0.12
N PHE A 10 62.30 60.89 -0.88
CA PHE A 10 62.60 59.67 -1.67
C PHE A 10 61.51 58.66 -2.15
N PRO A 11 61.69 58.11 -3.37
CA PRO A 11 60.82 57.10 -3.96
C PRO A 11 61.17 55.70 -3.44
N THR A 12 60.16 54.83 -3.30
CA THR A 12 60.39 53.39 -3.36
C THR A 12 59.14 52.72 -3.91
N THR A 13 59.28 52.15 -5.10
CA THR A 13 58.43 51.10 -5.62
C THR A 13 58.30 50.00 -4.58
N ARG A 14 57.12 49.87 -3.96
CA ARG A 14 56.71 48.63 -3.30
C ARG A 14 55.61 47.99 -4.12
N GLU A 15 56.07 47.14 -5.00
CA GLU A 15 55.39 45.97 -5.54
C GLU A 15 54.46 45.37 -4.47
N ASN A 16 53.17 45.61 -4.62
CA ASN A 16 52.14 45.07 -3.75
C ASN A 16 51.96 43.59 -4.10
N GLN A 17 52.83 42.75 -3.53
CA GLN A 17 52.67 41.31 -3.53
C GLN A 17 51.47 40.94 -2.64
N GLN A 18 50.29 40.98 -3.24
CA GLN A 18 49.11 40.29 -2.70
C GLN A 18 49.32 38.78 -2.91
N LYS A 19 50.01 38.17 -1.96
CA LYS A 19 50.10 36.70 -1.85
C LYS A 19 48.68 36.11 -1.70
N PRO A 20 48.25 35.17 -2.56
CA PRO A 20 46.94 34.54 -2.43
C PRO A 20 46.90 33.66 -1.18
N SER A 21 45.80 33.75 -0.44
CA SER A 21 45.52 32.93 0.74
C SER A 21 45.31 31.45 0.35
N PRO A 22 45.74 30.49 1.18
CA PRO A 22 45.56 29.08 0.91
C PRO A 22 44.16 28.66 1.36
N SER A 23 43.17 28.79 0.47
CA SER A 23 41.87 28.18 0.68
C SER A 23 41.19 27.95 -0.65
N THR A 24 40.66 26.73 -0.80
CA THR A 24 39.78 26.24 -1.88
C THR A 24 40.49 25.32 -2.88
N ILE A 25 40.89 24.13 -2.41
CA ILE A 25 40.69 22.94 -3.24
C ILE A 25 39.19 22.62 -3.12
N PHE A 26 38.39 23.14 -4.05
CA PHE A 26 37.01 22.72 -4.22
C PHE A 26 37.04 21.35 -4.90
N CYS A 27 36.84 20.28 -4.14
CA CYS A 27 36.62 18.96 -4.71
C CYS A 27 35.27 18.98 -5.43
N GLU A 28 35.26 19.22 -6.73
CA GLU A 28 34.06 19.35 -7.57
C GLU A 28 33.37 17.99 -7.84
N ARG A 29 33.62 16.97 -7.01
CA ARG A 29 32.99 15.65 -7.18
C ARG A 29 32.90 14.85 -5.88
N CYS A 30 32.24 15.40 -4.87
CA CYS A 30 31.58 14.58 -3.86
C CYS A 30 30.06 14.56 -4.11
N THR A 31 29.63 14.19 -5.31
CA THR A 31 28.25 13.74 -5.51
C THR A 31 28.13 12.39 -4.84
N MET A 32 27.67 12.40 -3.59
CA MET A 32 27.26 11.19 -2.89
C MET A 32 26.14 10.55 -3.71
N PRO A 33 26.26 9.27 -4.12
CA PRO A 33 25.17 8.58 -4.78
C PRO A 33 23.93 8.65 -3.89
N LYS A 34 22.80 9.05 -4.47
CA LYS A 34 21.51 9.04 -3.79
C LYS A 34 21.30 7.60 -3.30
N LEU A 35 21.06 7.43 -2.00
CA LEU A 35 20.68 6.13 -1.47
C LEU A 35 19.38 5.72 -2.16
N GLU A 36 19.41 4.67 -2.97
CA GLU A 36 18.22 4.14 -3.59
C GLU A 36 17.38 3.45 -2.51
N ILE A 37 16.23 4.05 -2.22
CA ILE A 37 15.23 3.51 -1.30
C ILE A 37 14.27 2.66 -2.13
N ILE A 38 13.61 1.69 -1.49
CA ILE A 38 12.54 0.87 -2.11
C ILE A 38 11.52 1.74 -2.89
N GLU A 39 11.26 2.95 -2.41
CA GLU A 39 10.37 3.92 -3.07
C GLU A 39 10.87 4.35 -4.46
N ASP A 40 12.18 4.55 -4.63
CA ASP A 40 12.78 4.94 -5.92
C ASP A 40 12.66 3.78 -6.92
N GLU A 41 12.85 2.55 -6.46
CA GLU A 41 12.68 1.35 -7.27
C GLU A 41 11.21 1.16 -7.68
N ILE A 42 10.27 1.27 -6.73
CA ILE A 42 8.82 1.22 -7.02
C ILE A 42 8.44 2.28 -8.06
N ALA A 43 8.94 3.52 -7.91
CA ALA A 43 8.66 4.61 -8.83
C ALA A 43 9.21 4.33 -10.24
N ARG A 44 10.42 3.76 -10.33
CA ARG A 44 11.02 3.35 -11.61
C ARG A 44 10.15 2.28 -12.30
N HIS A 45 9.79 1.22 -11.59
CA HIS A 45 8.94 0.14 -12.13
C HIS A 45 7.56 0.65 -12.57
N LEU A 46 6.93 1.52 -11.77
CA LEU A 46 5.64 2.09 -12.13
C LEU A 46 5.72 2.94 -13.41
N THR A 47 6.81 3.70 -13.57
CA THR A 47 7.06 4.51 -14.77
C THR A 47 7.29 3.64 -16.00
N GLU A 48 8.05 2.56 -15.87
CA GLU A 48 8.29 1.59 -16.94
C GLU A 48 6.99 0.91 -17.38
N ALA A 49 6.19 0.40 -16.43
CA ALA A 49 4.90 -0.24 -16.70
C ALA A 49 3.86 0.71 -17.30
N ALA A 50 3.92 1.99 -16.93
CA ALA A 50 3.07 3.03 -17.55
C ALA A 50 3.46 3.30 -19.01
N LYS A 51 4.76 3.31 -19.33
CA LYS A 51 5.28 3.51 -20.69
C LYS A 51 5.04 2.31 -21.59
N SER A 52 5.21 1.09 -21.08
CA SER A 52 4.95 -0.14 -21.83
C SER A 52 3.46 -0.37 -22.09
N GLY A 53 2.58 0.31 -21.32
CA GLY A 53 1.14 0.14 -21.41
C GLY A 53 0.63 -1.08 -20.64
N GLU A 54 1.49 -1.83 -19.94
CA GLU A 54 1.13 -2.99 -19.12
C GLU A 54 0.06 -2.64 -18.09
N LEU A 55 0.16 -1.48 -17.45
CA LEU A 55 -0.85 -1.02 -16.49
C LEU A 55 -2.23 -0.90 -17.16
N ARG A 56 -2.29 -0.33 -18.37
CA ARG A 56 -3.54 -0.12 -19.12
C ARG A 56 -4.11 -1.41 -19.69
N ALA A 57 -3.23 -2.38 -19.98
CA ALA A 57 -3.62 -3.70 -20.45
C ALA A 57 -4.23 -4.58 -19.34
N ALA A 58 -4.07 -4.20 -18.06
CA ALA A 58 -4.65 -4.94 -16.97
C ALA A 58 -6.19 -4.98 -17.06
N PRO A 59 -6.83 -6.14 -16.84
CA PRO A 59 -8.27 -6.31 -17.04
C PRO A 59 -9.13 -5.42 -16.13
N SER A 60 -8.62 -5.08 -14.95
CA SER A 60 -9.24 -4.22 -13.95
C SER A 60 -8.83 -2.74 -14.07
N TYR A 61 -8.04 -2.35 -15.08
CA TYR A 61 -7.58 -0.97 -15.20
C TYR A 61 -8.74 0.00 -15.37
N GLY A 62 -8.87 0.94 -14.42
CA GLY A 62 -9.94 1.95 -14.42
C GLY A 62 -11.35 1.41 -14.14
N LYS A 63 -11.48 0.15 -13.73
CA LYS A 63 -12.76 -0.49 -13.40
C LYS A 63 -12.81 -0.82 -11.91
N PRO A 64 -14.01 -0.83 -11.29
CA PRO A 64 -14.18 -1.40 -9.96
C PRO A 64 -13.64 -2.83 -9.92
N LEU A 65 -13.03 -3.21 -8.80
CA LEU A 65 -12.58 -4.58 -8.60
C LEU A 65 -13.78 -5.53 -8.65
N PRO A 66 -13.62 -6.73 -9.24
CA PRO A 66 -14.67 -7.73 -9.21
C PRO A 66 -15.00 -8.09 -7.76
N VAL A 67 -16.28 -8.31 -7.49
CA VAL A 67 -16.72 -8.82 -6.19
C VAL A 67 -16.26 -10.26 -6.07
N ASP A 68 -15.53 -10.55 -5.01
CA ASP A 68 -15.04 -11.90 -4.73
C ASP A 68 -16.19 -12.85 -4.40
N ASP A 69 -16.05 -14.11 -4.81
CA ASP A 69 -16.95 -15.18 -4.36
C ASP A 69 -16.99 -15.23 -2.82
N GLY A 70 -18.19 -15.31 -2.25
CA GLY A 70 -18.38 -15.32 -0.80
C GLY A 70 -18.41 -13.94 -0.16
N TRP A 71 -18.16 -12.84 -0.90
CA TRP A 71 -18.13 -11.49 -0.36
C TRP A 71 -19.49 -11.06 0.23
N ASN A 72 -20.58 -11.36 -0.48
CA ASN A 72 -21.93 -11.02 -0.05
C ASN A 72 -22.40 -11.89 1.12
N GLU A 73 -21.91 -13.13 1.15
CA GLU A 73 -22.22 -14.11 2.18
C GLU A 73 -21.44 -13.86 3.48
N THR A 74 -20.29 -13.21 3.37
CA THR A 74 -19.45 -12.84 4.51
C THR A 74 -20.06 -11.65 5.26
N PRO A 75 -20.16 -11.71 6.60
CA PRO A 75 -20.60 -10.56 7.40
C PRO A 75 -19.67 -9.36 7.25
N ASP A 76 -20.24 -8.15 7.24
CA ASP A 76 -19.55 -6.88 7.02
C ASP A 76 -18.27 -6.72 7.87
N GLU A 77 -18.36 -7.10 9.15
CA GLU A 77 -17.27 -7.05 10.12
C GLU A 77 -16.02 -7.86 9.71
N PHE A 78 -16.21 -8.91 8.91
CA PHE A 78 -15.17 -9.86 8.54
C PHE A 78 -14.77 -9.80 7.05
N ARG A 79 -15.53 -9.10 6.20
CA ARG A 79 -15.28 -9.03 4.75
C ARG A 79 -13.85 -8.64 4.43
N MET A 80 -13.34 -7.59 5.08
CA MET A 80 -12.01 -7.08 4.77
C MET A 80 -10.88 -7.99 5.28
N ALA A 81 -11.03 -8.53 6.49
CA ALA A 81 -10.06 -9.47 7.05
C ALA A 81 -9.97 -10.74 6.20
N PHE A 82 -11.11 -11.31 5.80
CA PHE A 82 -11.15 -12.52 4.98
C PHE A 82 -10.69 -12.26 3.55
N LYS A 83 -10.98 -11.09 2.98
CA LYS A 83 -10.42 -10.70 1.68
C LYS A 83 -8.90 -10.57 1.73
N ALA A 84 -8.35 -9.91 2.74
CA ALA A 84 -6.89 -9.78 2.88
C ALA A 84 -6.20 -11.16 2.97
N LEU A 85 -6.79 -12.09 3.71
CA LEU A 85 -6.30 -13.47 3.79
C LEU A 85 -6.37 -14.18 2.43
N LYS A 86 -7.51 -14.07 1.73
CA LYS A 86 -7.68 -14.66 0.40
C LYS A 86 -6.63 -14.11 -0.58
N ASP A 87 -6.43 -12.80 -0.57
CA ASP A 87 -5.46 -12.11 -1.41
C ASP A 87 -4.00 -12.52 -1.07
N SER A 88 -3.73 -12.96 0.18
CA SER A 88 -2.42 -13.51 0.58
C SER A 88 -2.27 -15.01 0.29
N GLY A 89 -3.23 -15.64 -0.39
CA GLY A 89 -3.23 -17.07 -0.70
C GLY A 89 -3.75 -17.98 0.42
N TYR A 90 -4.38 -17.43 1.46
CA TYR A 90 -4.97 -18.19 2.55
C TYR A 90 -6.49 -18.02 2.61
N VAL A 91 -7.25 -19.11 2.46
CA VAL A 91 -8.71 -19.05 2.52
C VAL A 91 -9.19 -19.53 3.89
N PRO A 92 -9.88 -18.69 4.68
CA PRO A 92 -10.44 -19.11 5.97
C PRO A 92 -11.50 -20.21 5.81
N PRO A 93 -11.56 -21.20 6.72
CA PRO A 93 -12.57 -22.27 6.65
C PRO A 93 -14.01 -21.74 6.80
N GLU A 94 -14.20 -20.57 7.40
CA GLU A 94 -15.52 -19.94 7.55
C GLU A 94 -16.17 -19.58 6.21
N ILE A 95 -15.36 -19.30 5.17
CA ILE A 95 -15.86 -18.98 3.82
C ILE A 95 -16.64 -20.16 3.22
N GLU A 96 -16.15 -21.38 3.43
CA GLU A 96 -16.84 -22.58 2.95
C GLU A 96 -18.20 -22.76 3.64
N ALA A 97 -18.27 -22.51 4.95
CA ALA A 97 -19.53 -22.55 5.70
C ALA A 97 -20.54 -21.50 5.18
N PHE A 98 -20.08 -20.32 4.79
CA PHE A 98 -20.94 -19.29 4.18
C PHE A 98 -21.47 -19.72 2.81
N HIS A 99 -20.63 -20.35 1.98
CA HIS A 99 -21.04 -20.88 0.69
C HIS A 99 -22.08 -21.98 0.87
N GLU A 100 -21.87 -22.90 1.81
CA GLU A 100 -22.82 -23.98 2.08
C GLU A 100 -24.15 -23.44 2.59
N ARG A 101 -24.14 -22.44 3.48
CA ARG A 101 -25.36 -21.75 3.91
C ARG A 101 -26.12 -21.16 2.72
N SER A 102 -25.44 -20.53 1.77
CA SER A 102 -26.07 -19.99 0.56
C SER A 102 -26.64 -21.07 -0.35
N ARG A 103 -25.92 -22.17 -0.55
CA ARG A 103 -26.40 -23.34 -1.32
C ARG A 103 -27.64 -23.96 -0.67
N LEU A 104 -27.62 -24.17 0.64
CA LEU A 104 -28.77 -24.69 1.39
C LEU A 104 -29.97 -23.75 1.31
N ARG A 105 -29.77 -22.43 1.43
CA ARG A 105 -30.85 -21.44 1.25
C ARG A 105 -31.47 -21.53 -0.15
N GLN A 106 -30.67 -21.63 -1.19
CA GLN A 106 -31.15 -21.80 -2.56
C GLN A 106 -31.93 -23.12 -2.73
N ARG A 107 -31.42 -24.22 -2.16
CA ARG A 107 -32.10 -25.54 -2.18
C ARG A 107 -33.45 -25.50 -1.47
N VAL A 108 -33.53 -24.88 -0.29
CA VAL A 108 -34.79 -24.70 0.46
C VAL A 108 -35.81 -23.91 -0.37
N GLN A 109 -35.37 -22.84 -1.06
CA GLN A 109 -36.22 -22.01 -1.89
C GLN A 109 -36.71 -22.72 -3.17
N ALA A 110 -35.85 -23.53 -3.79
CA ALA A 110 -36.18 -24.28 -5.01
C ALA A 110 -36.97 -25.57 -4.75
N CYS A 111 -36.99 -26.07 -3.51
CA CYS A 111 -37.65 -27.33 -3.16
C CYS A 111 -39.18 -27.15 -3.10
N ASN A 112 -39.92 -27.97 -3.85
CA ASN A 112 -41.39 -27.96 -3.89
C ASN A 112 -42.03 -28.98 -2.93
N ASP A 113 -41.29 -30.01 -2.53
CA ASP A 113 -41.78 -31.00 -1.57
C ASP A 113 -41.73 -30.44 -0.14
N SER A 114 -42.84 -30.57 0.59
CA SER A 114 -42.96 -29.99 1.93
C SER A 114 -42.09 -30.69 2.96
N ASP A 115 -41.89 -32.00 2.83
CA ASP A 115 -41.14 -32.77 3.82
C ASP A 115 -39.63 -32.64 3.59
N GLU A 116 -39.18 -32.67 2.33
CA GLU A 116 -37.80 -32.35 2.00
C GLU A 116 -37.43 -30.91 2.35
N ARG A 117 -38.34 -29.93 2.11
CA ARG A 117 -38.11 -28.54 2.52
C ARG A 117 -37.89 -28.41 4.03
N LYS A 118 -38.66 -29.13 4.86
CA LYS A 118 -38.47 -29.14 6.32
C LYS A 118 -37.11 -29.71 6.73
N ARG A 119 -36.68 -30.79 6.08
CA ARG A 119 -35.36 -31.40 6.33
C ARG A 119 -34.24 -30.43 6.02
N LEU A 120 -34.27 -29.82 4.83
CA LEU A 120 -33.30 -28.83 4.39
C LEU A 120 -33.29 -27.57 5.29
N ALA A 121 -34.46 -27.13 5.74
CA ALA A 121 -34.56 -26.00 6.67
C ALA A 121 -33.95 -26.33 8.04
N SER A 122 -34.14 -27.55 8.54
CA SER A 122 -33.50 -28.01 9.78
C SER A 122 -31.97 -28.07 9.64
N GLU A 123 -31.47 -28.56 8.51
CA GLU A 123 -30.03 -28.59 8.21
C GLU A 123 -29.44 -27.17 8.14
N LEU A 124 -30.12 -26.28 7.41
CA LEU A 124 -29.74 -24.86 7.33
C LEU A 124 -29.69 -24.21 8.72
N SER A 125 -30.69 -24.44 9.56
CA SER A 125 -30.72 -23.89 10.93
C SER A 125 -29.54 -24.39 11.77
N SER A 126 -29.18 -25.68 11.66
CA SER A 126 -28.03 -26.24 12.36
C SER A 126 -26.71 -25.60 11.90
N LEU A 127 -26.55 -25.39 10.60
CA LEU A 127 -25.38 -24.73 10.03
C LEU A 127 -25.29 -23.26 10.46
N GLU A 128 -26.40 -22.53 10.44
CA GLU A 128 -26.46 -21.13 10.86
C GLU A 128 -26.07 -20.96 12.34
N GLN A 129 -26.51 -21.87 13.21
CA GLN A 129 -26.10 -21.88 14.62
C GLN A 129 -24.59 -22.11 14.78
N LYS A 130 -24.01 -23.06 14.04
CA LYS A 130 -22.55 -23.32 14.07
C LYS A 130 -21.76 -22.09 13.63
N ILE A 131 -22.21 -21.44 12.55
CA ILE A 131 -21.60 -20.21 12.05
C ILE A 131 -21.68 -19.11 13.12
N ALA A 132 -22.85 -18.90 13.74
CA ALA A 132 -23.02 -17.88 14.76
C ALA A 132 -22.05 -18.07 15.94
N LEU A 133 -21.96 -19.29 16.48
CA LEU A 133 -21.04 -19.61 17.58
C LEU A 133 -19.58 -19.41 17.18
N ARG A 134 -19.21 -19.79 15.95
CA ARG A 134 -17.85 -19.62 15.44
C ARG A 134 -17.45 -18.15 15.35
N LEU A 135 -18.33 -17.32 14.80
CA LEU A 135 -18.10 -15.89 14.66
C LEU A 135 -18.07 -15.19 16.03
N GLU A 136 -18.91 -15.62 16.97
CA GLU A 136 -18.88 -15.08 18.33
C GLU A 136 -17.56 -15.40 19.03
N GLY A 137 -17.02 -16.62 18.86
CA GLY A 137 -15.69 -16.96 19.34
C GLY A 137 -14.58 -16.08 18.76
N MET A 138 -14.70 -15.67 17.49
CA MET A 138 -13.74 -14.74 16.87
C MET A 138 -13.88 -13.31 17.40
N ARG A 139 -15.10 -12.87 17.75
CA ARG A 139 -15.34 -11.55 18.36
C ARG A 139 -14.75 -11.48 19.76
N ALA A 140 -14.97 -12.52 20.58
CA ALA A 140 -14.46 -12.59 21.94
C ALA A 140 -12.92 -12.56 22.00
N HIS A 141 -12.22 -13.02 20.97
CA HIS A 141 -10.76 -12.97 20.92
C HIS A 141 -10.19 -11.58 20.58
N ARG A 142 -11.00 -10.66 20.03
CA ARG A 142 -10.56 -9.30 19.66
C ARG A 142 -10.37 -8.38 20.88
N SER A 143 -10.81 -8.79 22.07
CA SER A 143 -10.75 -7.98 23.29
C SER A 143 -9.51 -8.22 24.17
N ILE A 144 -8.42 -8.74 23.61
CA ILE A 144 -7.13 -8.93 24.32
C ILE A 144 -6.05 -8.08 23.66
#